data_AF-A0A7S3ANX6-F1
#
_entry.id   AF-A0A7S3ANX6-F1
#
_cell.length_a   1.000
_cell.length_b   1.000
_cell.length_c   1.000
_cell.angle_alpha   90.00
_cell.angle_beta   90.00
_cell.angle_gamma   90.00
#
_symmetry.space_group_name_H-M   'P 1'
#
loop_
_entity.id
_entity.type
_entity.pdbx_description
1 polymer ?
#
loop_
_entity_poly.entity_id
_entity_poly.type
_entity_poly.pdbx_seq_one_letter_code
_entity_poly.pdbx_strand_id
1 'polypeptide(L)'
;PAVTAWSDEHVAAWRRDRRVSVSDTRAAKPVRTFMEAAFPEYVTEALEASNFPRPTPIQSQAWPIALSGHDVVGLASTGSGKTLAFTLPAIVHINAQDYLAPGDGPIALMLAPTR
;
A
#
# COMPACT_ATOMS: atom_id res chain seq x y z
N PRO A 1 9.78 -12.23 5.46
CA PRO A 1 8.42 -11.60 5.53
C PRO A 1 7.37 -12.53 4.90
N ALA A 2 6.17 -12.65 5.50
CA ALA A 2 5.12 -13.59 5.07
C ALA A 2 4.72 -13.46 3.58
N VAL A 3 4.90 -12.27 2.98
CA VAL A 3 4.66 -11.96 1.55
C VAL A 3 5.58 -12.74 0.59
N THR A 4 6.75 -13.18 1.06
CA THR A 4 7.73 -13.96 0.25
C THR A 4 7.39 -15.45 0.13
N ALA A 5 6.40 -15.94 0.89
CA ALA A 5 6.05 -17.37 0.92
C ALA A 5 5.26 -17.86 -0.29
N TRP A 6 4.73 -16.95 -1.13
CA TRP A 6 3.95 -17.35 -2.30
C TRP A 6 4.85 -17.78 -3.45
N SER A 7 4.55 -18.92 -4.07
CA SER A 7 5.11 -19.26 -5.38
C SER A 7 4.64 -18.24 -6.43
N ASP A 8 5.44 -18.05 -7.48
CA ASP A 8 5.10 -17.12 -8.55
C ASP A 8 3.82 -17.53 -9.28
N GLU A 9 3.55 -18.84 -9.35
CA GLU A 9 2.31 -19.40 -9.88
C GLU A 9 1.08 -18.97 -9.06
N HIS A 10 1.14 -19.06 -7.72
CA HIS A 10 0.06 -18.59 -6.86
C HIS A 10 -0.15 -17.08 -7.00
N VAL A 11 0.91 -16.29 -7.08
CA VAL A 11 0.81 -14.83 -7.32
C VAL A 11 0.13 -14.55 -8.65
N ALA A 12 0.52 -15.25 -9.72
CA ALA A 12 -0.07 -15.10 -11.04
C ALA A 12 -1.56 -15.49 -11.05
N ALA A 13 -1.94 -16.56 -10.35
CA ALA A 13 -3.32 -16.98 -10.21
C ALA A 13 -4.17 -15.93 -9.46
N TRP A 14 -3.66 -15.39 -8.35
CA TRP A 14 -4.35 -14.34 -7.60
C TRP A 14 -4.48 -13.03 -8.39
N ARG A 15 -3.42 -12.62 -9.10
CA ARG A 15 -3.45 -11.43 -9.97
C ARG A 15 -4.53 -11.59 -11.04
N ARG A 16 -4.64 -12.78 -11.62
CA ARG A 16 -5.69 -13.12 -12.60
C ARG A 16 -7.09 -13.06 -12.00
N ASP A 17 -7.31 -13.71 -10.86
CA ASP A 17 -8.59 -13.73 -10.14
C ASP A 17 -9.05 -12.31 -9.76
N ARG A 18 -8.13 -11.51 -9.24
CA ARG A 18 -8.40 -10.14 -8.78
C ARG A 18 -8.28 -9.07 -9.85
N ARG A 19 -8.06 -9.46 -11.12
CA ARG A 19 -7.90 -8.56 -12.27
C ARG A 19 -6.80 -7.50 -12.06
N VAL A 20 -5.71 -7.91 -11.43
CA VAL A 20 -4.52 -7.08 -11.22
C VAL A 20 -3.50 -7.40 -12.32
N SER A 21 -3.06 -6.38 -13.03
CA SER A 21 -1.95 -6.45 -13.97
C SER A 21 -0.78 -5.65 -13.42
N VAL A 22 0.44 -6.18 -13.54
CA VAL A 22 1.67 -5.52 -13.10
C VAL A 22 2.67 -5.60 -14.24
N SER A 23 3.17 -4.44 -14.66
CA SER A 23 4.12 -4.33 -15.77
C SER A 23 5.56 -4.65 -15.38
N ASP A 24 5.96 -4.30 -14.15
CA ASP A 24 7.31 -4.60 -13.65
C ASP A 24 7.38 -6.02 -13.07
N THR A 25 8.24 -6.85 -13.64
CA THR A 25 8.48 -8.24 -13.22
C THR A 25 9.18 -8.34 -11.87
N ARG A 26 9.85 -7.27 -11.42
CA ARG A 26 10.53 -7.19 -10.11
C ARG A 26 9.64 -6.61 -9.02
N ALA A 27 8.42 -6.19 -9.35
CA ALA A 27 7.49 -5.65 -8.38
C ALA A 27 7.22 -6.66 -7.25
N ALA A 28 7.20 -6.14 -6.02
CA ALA A 28 6.94 -6.94 -4.84
C ALA A 28 5.62 -7.73 -4.95
N LYS A 29 5.60 -8.91 -4.33
CA LYS A 29 4.40 -9.78 -4.28
C LYS A 29 3.29 -9.09 -3.47
N PRO A 30 2.01 -9.32 -3.81
CA PRO A 30 0.91 -8.68 -3.11
C PRO A 30 0.73 -9.21 -1.68
N VAL A 31 0.22 -8.37 -0.79
CA VAL A 31 -0.16 -8.74 0.58
C VAL A 31 -1.64 -9.12 0.65
N ARG A 32 -2.00 -10.05 1.55
CA ARG A 32 -3.37 -10.60 1.65
C ARG A 32 -4.14 -10.09 2.86
N THR A 33 -3.42 -9.77 3.91
CA THR A 33 -3.94 -9.29 5.19
C THR A 33 -3.22 -8.00 5.55
N PHE A 34 -3.79 -7.21 6.45
CA PHE A 34 -3.14 -6.00 6.94
C PHE A 34 -1.84 -6.33 7.69
N MET A 35 -1.81 -7.44 8.42
CA MET A 35 -0.61 -7.95 9.11
C MET A 35 0.57 -8.22 8.16
N GLU A 36 0.30 -8.70 6.95
CA GLU A 36 1.34 -8.99 5.95
C GLU A 36 2.00 -7.72 5.38
N ALA A 37 1.32 -6.57 5.46
CA ALA A 37 1.84 -5.30 4.98
C ALA A 37 2.94 -4.69 5.89
N ALA A 38 3.19 -5.29 7.06
CA ALA A 38 4.19 -4.84 8.03
C ALA A 38 4.03 -3.35 8.42
N PHE A 39 2.78 -2.88 8.52
CA PHE A 39 2.48 -1.58 9.05
C PHE A 39 2.76 -1.52 10.57
N PRO A 40 3.04 -0.34 11.14
CA PRO A 40 3.07 -0.14 12.58
C PRO A 40 1.80 -0.63 13.27
N GLU A 41 1.92 -1.08 14.52
CA GLU A 41 0.81 -1.67 15.30
C GLU A 41 -0.42 -0.77 15.34
N TYR A 42 -0.24 0.52 15.64
CA TYR A 42 -1.35 1.48 15.69
C TYR A 42 -2.10 1.64 14.35
N VAL A 43 -1.43 1.44 13.20
CA VAL A 43 -2.08 1.46 11.88
C VAL A 43 -2.93 0.22 11.70
N THR A 44 -2.40 -0.92 12.10
CA THR A 44 -3.08 -2.21 12.01
C THR A 44 -4.32 -2.24 12.91
N GLU A 45 -4.20 -1.78 14.16
CA GLU A 45 -5.33 -1.64 15.09
C GLU A 45 -6.42 -0.71 14.54
N ALA A 46 -6.03 0.42 13.93
CA ALA A 46 -6.98 1.33 13.30
C ALA A 46 -7.71 0.68 12.10
N LEU A 47 -7.02 -0.15 11.32
CA LEU A 47 -7.62 -0.89 10.20
C LEU A 47 -8.60 -1.96 10.67
N GLU A 48 -8.27 -2.67 11.76
CA GLU A 48 -9.15 -3.66 12.38
C GLU A 48 -10.40 -2.99 12.97
N ALA A 49 -10.23 -1.88 13.69
CA ALA A 49 -11.34 -1.09 14.24
C ALA A 49 -12.25 -0.49 13.15
N SER A 50 -11.71 -0.25 11.95
CA SER A 50 -12.46 0.26 10.80
C SER A 50 -13.35 -0.79 10.12
N ASN A 51 -13.40 -2.03 10.63
CA ASN A 51 -14.19 -3.15 10.08
C ASN A 51 -13.90 -3.44 8.59
N PHE A 52 -12.70 -3.15 8.10
CA PHE A 52 -12.29 -3.60 6.78
C PHE A 52 -11.92 -5.09 6.86
N PRO A 53 -12.51 -5.97 6.02
CA PRO A 53 -12.26 -7.40 6.14
C PRO A 53 -10.89 -7.83 5.62
N ARG A 54 -10.34 -7.10 4.65
CA ARG A 54 -9.06 -7.36 3.98
C ARG A 54 -8.68 -6.18 3.07
N PRO A 55 -7.40 -6.02 2.72
CA PRO A 55 -7.00 -5.05 1.72
C PRO A 55 -7.71 -5.25 0.38
N THR A 56 -8.00 -4.15 -0.31
CA THR A 56 -8.50 -4.19 -1.69
C THR A 56 -7.39 -4.63 -2.66
N PRO A 57 -7.69 -5.04 -3.90
CA PRO A 57 -6.65 -5.47 -4.84
C PRO A 57 -5.58 -4.41 -5.11
N ILE A 58 -5.97 -3.13 -5.21
CA ILE A 58 -5.00 -2.04 -5.43
C ILE A 58 -4.11 -1.83 -4.20
N GLN A 59 -4.66 -1.92 -2.99
CA GLN A 59 -3.89 -1.82 -1.74
C GLN A 59 -2.92 -2.99 -1.59
N SER A 60 -3.43 -4.21 -1.81
CA SER A 60 -2.70 -5.47 -1.72
C SER A 60 -1.43 -5.46 -2.58
N GLN A 61 -1.54 -4.94 -3.81
CA GLN A 61 -0.40 -4.89 -4.73
C GLN A 61 0.46 -3.62 -4.55
N ALA A 62 -0.12 -2.47 -4.22
CA ALA A 62 0.61 -1.21 -4.16
C ALA A 62 1.41 -1.04 -2.87
N TRP A 63 0.89 -1.44 -1.70
CA TRP A 63 1.57 -1.25 -0.42
C TRP A 63 2.99 -1.83 -0.37
N PRO A 64 3.23 -3.11 -0.72
CA PRO A 64 4.59 -3.64 -0.66
C PRO A 64 5.54 -2.96 -1.65
N ILE A 65 5.04 -2.42 -2.76
CA ILE A 65 5.86 -1.66 -3.72
C ILE A 65 6.18 -0.27 -3.15
N ALA A 66 5.18 0.47 -2.67
CA ALA A 66 5.36 1.81 -2.10
C ALA A 66 6.22 1.80 -0.83
N LEU A 67 6.01 0.82 0.06
CA LEU A 67 6.82 0.64 1.28
C LEU A 67 8.27 0.25 0.98
N SER A 68 8.55 -0.29 -0.21
CA SER A 68 9.92 -0.54 -0.67
C SER A 68 10.60 0.69 -1.29
N GLY A 69 9.93 1.84 -1.31
CA GLY A 69 10.47 3.10 -1.83
C GLY A 69 10.46 3.23 -3.36
N HIS A 70 9.73 2.36 -4.06
CA HIS A 70 9.60 2.44 -5.52
C HIS A 70 8.43 3.35 -5.92
N ASP A 71 8.60 4.05 -7.04
CA ASP A 71 7.53 4.80 -7.68
C ASP A 71 6.44 3.86 -8.24
N VAL A 72 5.17 4.27 -8.08
CA VAL A 72 4.02 3.45 -8.48
C VAL A 72 3.01 4.27 -9.27
N VAL A 73 2.62 3.76 -10.44
CA VAL A 73 1.43 4.23 -11.17
C VAL A 73 0.28 3.24 -10.93
N GLY A 74 -0.68 3.63 -10.10
CA GLY A 74 -1.83 2.80 -9.72
C GLY A 74 -3.10 3.15 -10.49
N LEU A 75 -3.55 2.25 -11.37
CA LEU A 75 -4.82 2.39 -12.10
C LEU A 75 -5.90 1.48 -11.49
N ALA A 76 -6.94 2.08 -10.91
CA ALA A 76 -8.09 1.36 -10.38
C ALA A 76 -9.34 2.24 -10.40
N SER A 77 -10.53 1.64 -10.35
CA SER A 77 -11.82 2.36 -10.38
C SER A 77 -12.02 3.29 -9.18
N THR A 78 -12.95 4.24 -9.28
CA THR A 78 -13.40 5.03 -8.13
C THR A 78 -14.02 4.10 -7.07
N GLY A 79 -13.81 4.40 -5.79
CA GLY A 79 -14.25 3.55 -4.69
C GLY A 79 -13.39 2.31 -4.44
N SER A 80 -12.33 2.05 -5.22
CA SER A 80 -11.46 0.88 -5.05
C SER A 80 -10.49 0.96 -3.85
N GLY A 81 -10.56 2.03 -3.06
CA GLY A 81 -9.68 2.25 -1.91
C GLY A 81 -8.28 2.78 -2.23
N LYS A 82 -8.10 3.47 -3.38
CA LYS A 82 -6.82 4.09 -3.77
C LYS A 82 -6.27 5.06 -2.72
N THR A 83 -7.14 5.77 -2.00
CA THR A 83 -6.71 6.72 -0.96
C THR A 83 -5.84 6.03 0.09
N LEU A 84 -6.32 4.95 0.70
CA LEU A 84 -5.51 4.17 1.65
C LEU A 84 -4.32 3.47 0.99
N ALA A 85 -4.35 3.24 -0.33
CA ALA A 85 -3.23 2.66 -1.06
C ALA A 85 -1.98 3.56 -1.04
N PHE A 86 -2.13 4.88 -1.02
CA PHE A 86 -1.00 5.83 -0.88
C PHE A 86 -0.87 6.44 0.52
N THR A 87 -1.96 6.64 1.27
CA THR A 87 -1.90 7.32 2.58
C THR A 87 -1.17 6.49 3.63
N LEU A 88 -1.41 5.16 3.67
CA LEU A 88 -0.77 4.33 4.70
C LEU A 88 0.75 4.19 4.50
N PRO A 89 1.26 3.94 3.28
CA PRO A 89 2.70 4.02 3.03
C PRO A 89 3.28 5.40 3.35
N ALA A 90 2.55 6.49 3.08
CA ALA A 90 3.00 7.84 3.43
C ALA A 90 3.14 8.03 4.96
N ILE A 91 2.22 7.50 5.77
CA ILE A 91 2.33 7.53 7.24
C ILE A 91 3.58 6.79 7.71
N VAL A 92 3.85 5.59 7.16
CA VAL A 92 5.07 4.84 7.50
C VAL A 92 6.31 5.62 7.09
N HIS A 93 6.30 6.23 5.91
CA HIS A 93 7.40 7.04 5.42
C HIS A 93 7.67 8.25 6.32
N ILE A 94 6.63 8.98 6.73
CA ILE A 94 6.72 10.13 7.64
C ILE A 94 7.34 9.73 8.99
N ASN A 95 6.90 8.62 9.57
CA ASN A 95 7.44 8.14 10.85
C ASN A 95 8.92 7.76 10.80
N ALA A 96 9.45 7.48 9.61
CA ALA A 96 10.86 7.16 9.42
C ALA A 96 11.74 8.40 9.18
N GLN A 97 11.15 9.61 9.18
CA GLN A 97 11.87 10.89 9.06
C GLN A 97 12.02 11.57 10.42
N ASP A 98 12.93 12.53 10.52
CA ASP A 98 13.04 13.41 11.67
C ASP A 98 11.78 14.26 11.86
N TYR A 99 11.52 14.68 13.10
CA TYR A 99 10.43 15.60 13.39
C TYR A 99 10.65 16.96 12.71
N LEU A 100 9.55 17.53 12.21
CA LEU A 100 9.56 18.84 11.57
C LEU A 100 10.03 19.93 12.54
N ALA A 101 10.95 20.78 12.07
CA ALA A 101 11.37 21.98 12.75
C ALA A 101 10.55 23.21 12.26
N PRO A 102 10.54 24.32 13.02
CA PRO A 102 9.94 25.56 12.56
C PRO A 102 10.55 26.02 11.23
N GLY A 103 9.72 26.15 10.20
CA GLY A 103 10.13 26.55 8.85
C GLY A 103 10.17 25.42 7.82
N ASP A 104 10.10 24.15 8.25
CA ASP A 104 10.07 23.01 7.34
C ASP A 104 8.74 22.89 6.59
N GLY A 105 8.81 22.37 5.36
CA GLY A 105 7.66 22.02 4.54
C GLY A 105 7.07 20.63 4.90
N PRO A 106 6.00 20.21 4.21
CA PRO A 106 5.42 18.88 4.44
C PRO A 106 6.34 17.76 3.92
N ILE A 107 6.39 16.64 4.64
CA ILE A 107 7.09 15.42 4.21
C ILE A 107 6.32 14.70 3.07
N ALA A 108 4.99 14.68 3.14
CA ALA A 108 4.13 14.07 2.14
C ALA A 108 3.16 15.11 1.55
N LEU A 109 3.10 15.17 0.22
CA LEU A 109 2.21 16.07 -0.52
C LEU A 109 1.30 15.24 -1.43
N MET A 110 -0.02 15.42 -1.26
CA MET A 110 -1.02 14.83 -2.14
C MET A 110 -1.70 15.94 -2.94
N LEU A 111 -1.72 15.81 -4.26
CA LEU A 111 -2.36 16.75 -5.15
C LEU A 111 -3.67 16.15 -5.66
N ALA A 112 -4.78 16.84 -5.39
CA ALA A 112 -6.09 16.50 -5.92
C ALA A 112 -6.48 17.51 -7.00
N PRO A 113 -7.17 17.08 -8.08
CA PRO A 113 -7.53 17.97 -9.18
C PRO A 113 -8.60 19.01 -8.83
N THR A 114 -9.37 18.75 -7.77
CA THR A 114 -10.49 19.59 -7.33
C THR A 114 -10.54 19.65 -5.79
N ARG A 115 -11.15 20.70 -5.25
CA ARG A 115 -11.54 20.77 -3.83
C ARG A 115 -12.76 19.92 -3.55
#